data_AF-A0A4U9U4X1-F1
#
_entry.id   AF-A0A4U9U4X1-F1
#
_cell.length_a   1.000
_cell.length_b   1.000
_cell.length_c   1.000
_cell.angle_alpha   90.00
_cell.angle_beta   90.00
_cell.angle_gamma   90.00
#
_symmetry.space_group_name_H-M   'P 1'
#
loop_
_entity.id
_entity.type
_entity.pdbx_description
1 polymer ?
#
loop_
_entity_poly.entity_id
_entity_poly.type
_entity_poly.pdbx_seq_one_letter_code
_entity_poly.pdbx_strand_id
1 'polypeptide(L)'
;MTIQGKFKKQLTLTDLTFIGLGAIFGSGWLFAASHVASIAGPAGIYSWLIGGFAVLLLGIVYCELGAALPRAGASFVTRCFPTGN
;
A
#
# COMPACT_ATOMS: atom_id res chain seq x y z
N MET A 1 -32.04 0.99 4.03
CA MET A 1 -31.92 0.32 2.72
C MET A 1 -30.84 1.01 1.91
N THR A 2 -29.57 0.63 2.08
CA THR A 2 -28.49 1.06 1.19
C THR A 2 -28.37 0.01 0.09
N ILE A 3 -28.58 0.44 -1.16
CA ILE A 3 -28.42 -0.39 -2.36
C ILE A 3 -26.97 -0.84 -2.41
N GLN A 4 -26.67 -2.06 -1.97
CA GLN A 4 -25.41 -2.72 -2.28
C GLN A 4 -25.50 -3.23 -3.72
N GLY A 5 -25.15 -2.35 -4.66
CA GLY A 5 -24.96 -2.73 -6.05
C GLY A 5 -23.99 -3.91 -6.12
N LYS A 6 -24.35 -4.96 -6.86
CA LYS A 6 -23.47 -6.09 -7.18
C LYS A 6 -22.29 -5.55 -8.00
N PHE A 7 -21.28 -4.98 -7.35
CA PHE A 7 -19.99 -4.76 -7.97
C PHE A 7 -19.44 -6.14 -8.35
N LYS A 8 -19.41 -6.44 -9.64
CA LYS A 8 -18.63 -7.58 -10.15
C LYS A 8 -17.21 -7.32 -9.66
N LYS A 9 -16.68 -8.19 -8.79
CA LYS A 9 -15.31 -8.14 -8.28
C LYS A 9 -14.34 -8.50 -9.41
N GLN A 10 -14.34 -7.68 -10.44
CA GLN A 10 -13.52 -7.74 -11.64
C GLN A 10 -12.61 -6.51 -11.56
N LEU A 11 -11.90 -6.35 -10.44
CA LEU A 11 -10.77 -5.43 -10.41
C LEU A 11 -9.69 -6.14 -11.22
N THR A 12 -9.37 -5.59 -12.39
CA THR A 12 -8.29 -6.13 -13.19
C THR A 12 -6.97 -5.82 -12.48
N LEU A 13 -5.90 -6.56 -12.80
CA LEU A 13 -4.57 -6.32 -12.22
C LEU A 13 -4.16 -4.84 -12.33
N THR A 14 -4.50 -4.21 -13.45
CA THR A 14 -4.28 -2.79 -13.71
C THR A 14 -5.05 -1.87 -12.76
N ASP A 15 -6.31 -2.16 -12.44
CA ASP A 15 -7.08 -1.33 -11.50
C ASP A 15 -6.47 -1.39 -10.09
N LEU A 16 -5.99 -2.58 -9.70
CA LEU A 16 -5.38 -2.80 -8.40
C LEU A 16 -4.02 -2.11 -8.30
N THR A 17 -3.20 -2.15 -9.35
CA THR A 17 -1.93 -1.43 -9.39
C THR A 17 -2.13 0.08 -9.41
N PHE A 18 -3.12 0.60 -10.13
CA PHE A 18 -3.44 2.04 -10.10
C PHE A 18 -3.89 2.53 -8.73
N ILE A 19 -4.68 1.74 -8.00
CA ILE A 19 -5.05 2.06 -6.61
C ILE A 19 -3.82 2.04 -5.70
N GLY A 20 -2.96 1.04 -5.83
CA GLY A 20 -1.70 0.96 -5.07
C GLY A 20 -0.77 2.13 -5.38
N LEU A 21 -0.61 2.48 -6.66
CA LEU A 21 0.17 3.63 -7.10
C LEU A 21 -0.40 4.94 -6.54
N GLY A 22 -1.72 5.14 -6.62
CA GLY A 22 -2.38 6.31 -6.03
C GLY A 22 -2.19 6.43 -4.51
N ALA A 23 -2.10 5.30 -3.81
CA ALA A 23 -1.80 5.28 -2.38
C ALA A 23 -0.33 5.62 -2.07
N ILE A 24 0.61 5.30 -2.97
CA ILE A 24 2.04 5.62 -2.84
C ILE A 24 2.30 7.10 -3.15
N PHE A 25 1.64 7.67 -4.16
CA PHE A 25 1.73 9.09 -4.54
C PHE A 25 0.96 10.03 -3.58
N GLY A 26 1.02 9.80 -2.27
CA GLY A 26 0.43 10.67 -1.25
C GLY A 26 1.15 12.01 -1.08
N SER A 27 0.56 12.92 -0.30
CA SER A 27 1.11 14.28 -0.06
C SER A 27 2.50 14.27 0.60
N GLY A 28 2.87 13.21 1.31
CA GLY A 28 4.13 13.10 2.05
C GLY A 28 5.39 13.11 1.18
N TRP A 29 5.32 12.70 -0.09
CA TRP A 29 6.50 12.63 -0.97
C TRP A 29 7.07 14.01 -1.31
N LEU A 30 6.19 14.98 -1.58
CA LEU A 30 6.59 16.36 -1.89
C LEU A 30 7.18 17.06 -0.66
N PHE A 31 6.63 16.81 0.53
CA PHE A 31 7.15 17.36 1.78
C PHE A 31 8.45 16.67 2.22
N ALA A 32 8.60 15.37 1.98
CA ALA A 32 9.85 14.66 2.26
C ALA A 32 10.99 15.18 1.36
N ALA A 33 10.74 15.37 0.06
CA ALA A 33 11.73 15.91 -0.86
C ALA A 33 12.15 17.35 -0.51
N SER A 34 11.20 18.23 -0.16
CA SER A 34 11.52 19.61 0.24
C SER A 34 12.23 19.68 1.59
N HIS A 35 11.88 18.82 2.55
CA HIS A 35 12.55 18.74 3.84
C HIS A 35 14.00 18.25 3.69
N VAL A 36 14.24 17.22 2.88
CA VAL A 36 15.59 16.72 2.58
C VAL A 36 16.43 17.76 1.84
N ALA A 37 15.85 18.50 0.89
CA ALA A 37 16.53 19.59 0.19
C ALA A 37 16.93 20.74 1.14
N SER A 38 16.08 21.06 2.13
CA SER A 38 16.35 22.09 3.14
C SER A 38 17.46 21.70 4.12
N ILE A 39 17.56 20.42 4.48
CA ILE A 39 18.54 19.93 5.47
C ILE A 39 19.89 19.58 4.83
N ALA A 40 19.88 18.88 3.70
CA ALA A 40 21.09 18.29 3.11
C ALA A 40 21.60 19.02 1.86
N GLY A 41 20.87 20.01 1.33
CA GLY A 41 21.21 20.63 0.05
C GLY A 41 21.29 19.59 -1.09
N PRO A 42 22.14 19.78 -2.12
CA PRO A 42 22.24 18.83 -3.25
C PRO A 42 22.70 17.41 -2.88
N ALA A 43 23.21 17.19 -1.65
CA ALA A 43 23.54 15.86 -1.14
C ALA A 43 22.31 15.02 -0.74
N GLY A 44 21.11 15.62 -0.71
CA GLY A 44 19.84 14.95 -0.40
C GLY A 44 19.50 13.77 -1.33
N ILE A 45 20.08 13.73 -2.53
CA ILE A 45 19.89 12.64 -3.50
C ILE A 45 20.37 11.28 -2.94
N TYR A 46 21.42 11.27 -2.10
CA TYR A 46 21.93 10.03 -1.50
C TYR A 46 20.96 9.44 -0.48
N SER A 47 20.29 10.29 0.31
CA SER A 47 19.24 9.84 1.24
C SER A 47 18.06 9.21 0.50
N TRP A 48 17.77 9.71 -0.70
CA TRP A 48 16.70 9.20 -1.55
C TRP A 48 17.04 7.85 -2.18
N LEU A 49 18.28 7.65 -2.59
CA LEU A 49 18.76 6.36 -3.09
C LEU A 49 18.69 5.29 -1.99
N ILE A 50 19.14 5.63 -0.77
CA ILE A 50 19.11 4.71 0.38
C ILE A 50 17.65 4.43 0.81
N GLY A 51 16.81 5.46 0.86
CA GLY A 51 15.39 5.32 1.18
C GLY A 51 14.63 4.48 0.15
N GLY A 52 14.86 4.72 -1.14
CA GLY A 52 14.30 3.92 -2.23
C GLY A 52 14.74 2.46 -2.19
N PHE A 53 16.01 2.21 -1.88
CA PHE A 53 16.52 0.85 -1.70
C PHE A 53 15.86 0.13 -0.51
N ALA A 54 15.69 0.81 0.62
CA ALA A 54 14.98 0.26 1.78
C ALA A 54 13.51 -0.05 1.48
N VAL A 55 12.80 0.82 0.76
CA VAL A 55 11.41 0.61 0.34
C VAL A 55 11.30 -0.56 -0.65
N LEU A 56 12.27 -0.74 -1.53
CA LEU A 56 12.31 -1.88 -2.45
C LEU A 56 12.42 -3.21 -1.69
N LEU A 57 13.31 -3.27 -0.69
CA LEU A 57 13.42 -4.44 0.20
C LEU A 57 12.12 -4.71 0.97
N LEU A 58 11.48 -3.66 1.50
CA LEU A 58 10.16 -3.78 2.15
C LEU A 58 9.08 -4.28 1.17
N GLY A 59 9.10 -3.82 -0.07
CA GLY A 59 8.18 -4.25 -1.12
C GLY A 59 8.31 -5.73 -1.43
N ILE A 60 9.53 -6.26 -1.48
CA ILE A 60 9.80 -7.69 -1.67
C ILE A 60 9.22 -8.50 -0.50
N VAL A 61 9.48 -8.09 0.74
CA VAL A 61 8.93 -8.75 1.94
C VAL A 61 7.40 -8.70 1.93
N TYR A 62 6.81 -7.58 1.51
CA TYR A 62 5.36 -7.45 1.41
C TYR A 62 4.77 -8.31 0.29
N CYS A 63 5.46 -8.47 -0.83
CA CYS A 63 5.07 -9.41 -1.89
C CYS A 63 5.12 -10.86 -1.39
N GLU A 64 6.15 -11.24 -0.64
CA GLU A 64 6.27 -12.58 -0.05
C GLU A 64 5.15 -12.84 0.98
N LEU A 65 4.88 -11.85 1.85
CA LEU A 65 3.77 -11.92 2.81
C LEU A 65 2.40 -11.93 2.14
N GLY A 66 2.21 -11.15 1.08
CA GLY A 66 0.99 -11.10 0.28
C GLY A 66 0.70 -12.40 -0.47
N ALA A 67 1.75 -13.10 -0.92
CA ALA A 67 1.63 -14.44 -1.48
C ALA A 67 1.32 -15.50 -0.41
N ALA A 68 1.89 -15.37 0.80
CA ALA A 68 1.64 -16.26 1.92
C ALA A 68 0.24 -16.10 2.56
N LEU A 69 -0.38 -14.92 2.44
CA LEU A 69 -1.71 -14.61 2.98
C LEU A 69 -2.74 -14.32 1.87
N PRO A 70 -3.25 -15.34 1.15
CA PRO A 70 -4.26 -15.17 0.10
C PRO A 70 -5.67 -14.87 0.65
N ARG A 71 -5.81 -14.43 1.91
CA ARG A 71 -7.07 -13.91 2.45
C ARG A 71 -7.09 -12.40 2.28
N ALA A 72 -7.64 -11.97 1.15
CA ALA A 72 -8.08 -10.61 0.91
C ALA A 72 -9.15 -10.22 1.96
N GLY A 73 -8.70 -9.69 3.10
CA GLY A 73 -9.51 -9.10 4.15
C GLY A 73 -10.03 -10.10 5.20
N ALA A 74 -9.33 -10.24 6.33
CA ALA A 74 -9.94 -10.57 7.63
C ALA A 74 -8.88 -10.60 8.76
N SER A 75 -8.14 -9.52 9.01
CA SER A 75 -7.60 -9.33 10.37
C SER A 75 -8.74 -9.05 11.38
N PHE A 76 -9.97 -8.76 10.90
CA PHE A 76 -11.11 -8.41 11.76
C PHE A 76 -12.47 -9.08 11.43
N VAL A 77 -12.61 -10.02 10.48
CA VAL A 77 -13.97 -10.39 10.00
C VAL A 77 -14.30 -11.87 9.76
N THR A 78 -13.83 -12.81 10.59
CA THR A 78 -14.49 -14.14 10.61
C THR A 78 -14.45 -14.93 11.92
N ARG A 79 -14.15 -14.31 13.07
CA ARG A 79 -14.20 -15.05 14.35
C ARG A 79 -15.26 -14.58 15.37
N CYS A 80 -16.14 -13.67 15.01
CA CYS A 80 -17.32 -13.32 15.82
C CYS A 80 -18.60 -13.24 14.96
N PHE A 81 -18.94 -14.31 14.26
CA PHE A 81 -20.34 -14.58 13.97
C PHE A 81 -20.64 -16.05 14.31
N PRO A 82 -21.09 -16.34 15.54
CA PRO A 82 -21.70 -17.62 15.83
C PRO A 82 -23.06 -17.65 15.13
N THR A 83 -23.11 -18.20 13.92
CA THR A 83 -24.37 -18.80 13.43
C THR A 83 -24.34 -20.25 13.87
N GLY A 84 -25.12 -20.60 14.89
CA GLY A 84 -25.26 -21.99 15.34
C GLY A 84 -26.04 -22.17 16.63
N ASN A 85 -27.37 -22.14 16.50
CA ASN A 85 -28.45 -22.38 17.47
C ASN A 85 -28.76 -21.27 18.48
#